data_AF-A0AAV8ZH07-F1
#
_entry.id   AF-A0AAV8ZH07-F1
#
_cell.length_a   1.000
_cell.length_b   1.000
_cell.length_c   1.000
_cell.angle_alpha   90.00
_cell.angle_beta   90.00
_cell.angle_gamma   90.00
#
_symmetry.space_group_name_H-M   'P 1'
#
loop_
_entity.id
_entity.type
_entity.pdbx_description
1 polymer ?
#
loop_
_entity_poly.entity_id
_entity_poly.type
_entity_poly.pdbx_seq_one_letter_code
_entity_poly.pdbx_strand_id
1 'polypeptide(L)'
;MPLNERDRIEILMMIGVGDRMRTQQEVCRLFHEMHPDREPVSQSTVSRIERKYRELGHVRDAPRQGRPKINENVQQDVILSALENPHCTVRQVSRDLNIGKSSVSNIFKKVKYHPYRVRLIHELAEDDFDRRTEFCEYMMDHNNQNNGFIANILFSDEATFFLNGHVNRQNTRYWSQENPHWMQEYHTQHPQKVNVWAGINFKFHQPPLARYVNEELYAGVICIWHQASNCAPLEYLYKSSRSRVGSGKCATTQGRHYPTL
;
A
#
# COMPACT_ATOMS: atom_id res chain seq x y z
N MET A 1 -42.85 0.77 16.23
CA MET A 1 -42.44 0.81 14.80
C MET A 1 -42.93 2.10 14.17
N PRO A 2 -42.26 2.66 13.14
CA PRO A 2 -42.80 3.79 12.39
C PRO A 2 -44.08 3.40 11.66
N LEU A 3 -45.08 4.29 11.66
CA LEU A 3 -46.37 4.10 10.96
C LEU A 3 -46.14 3.89 9.46
N ASN A 4 -46.66 2.79 8.95
CA ASN A 4 -46.58 2.46 7.53
C ASN A 4 -47.66 3.21 6.73
N GLU A 5 -47.58 3.21 5.40
CA GLU A 5 -48.51 3.96 4.54
C GLU A 5 -49.97 3.54 4.76
N ARG A 6 -50.23 2.23 4.95
CA ARG A 6 -51.57 1.69 5.26
C ARG A 6 -52.13 2.25 6.57
N ASP A 7 -51.32 2.28 7.61
CA ASP A 7 -51.74 2.79 8.92
C ASP A 7 -52.11 4.28 8.84
N ARG A 8 -51.38 5.06 8.03
CA ARG A 8 -51.67 6.48 7.80
C ARG A 8 -52.98 6.68 7.04
N ILE A 9 -53.28 5.80 6.07
CA ILE A 9 -54.56 5.82 5.35
C ILE A 9 -55.71 5.43 6.28
N GLU A 10 -55.51 4.42 7.13
CA GLU A 10 -56.50 4.00 8.13
C GLU A 10 -56.83 5.12 9.11
N ILE A 11 -55.82 5.83 9.61
CA ILE A 11 -55.99 7.04 10.44
C ILE A 11 -56.80 8.11 9.70
N LEU A 12 -56.54 8.36 8.41
CA LEU A 12 -57.32 9.31 7.62
C LEU A 12 -58.78 8.87 7.45
N MET A 13 -59.01 7.58 7.20
CA MET A 13 -60.36 7.04 7.14
C MET A 13 -61.08 7.27 8.48
N MET A 14 -60.44 6.98 9.61
CA MET A 14 -61.02 7.20 10.94
C MET A 14 -61.40 8.66 11.23
N ILE A 15 -60.68 9.64 10.68
CA ILE A 15 -60.99 11.08 10.82
C ILE A 15 -62.33 11.43 10.15
N GLY A 16 -62.63 10.83 9.00
CA GLY A 16 -63.85 11.09 8.24
C GLY A 16 -64.39 9.83 7.58
N VAL A 17 -65.22 9.07 8.30
CA VAL A 17 -66.06 8.02 7.72
C VAL A 17 -67.51 8.53 7.68
N GLY A 18 -68.04 8.77 6.48
CA GLY A 18 -69.42 9.26 6.28
C GLY A 18 -69.62 10.70 6.76
N ASP A 19 -70.79 11.00 7.33
CA ASP A 19 -71.19 12.37 7.76
C ASP A 19 -70.62 12.81 9.12
N ARG A 20 -69.68 12.05 9.70
CA ARG A 20 -69.10 12.33 11.03
C ARG A 20 -67.63 12.68 10.92
N MET A 21 -67.29 13.92 11.31
CA MET A 21 -65.91 14.32 11.58
C MET A 21 -65.55 14.00 13.03
N ARG A 22 -64.56 13.11 13.21
CA ARG A 22 -64.01 12.80 14.54
C ARG A 22 -62.87 13.75 14.87
N THR A 23 -62.72 14.06 16.15
CA THR A 23 -61.57 14.83 16.63
C THR A 23 -60.29 13.97 16.59
N GLN A 24 -59.11 14.59 16.50
CA GLN A 24 -57.86 13.83 16.44
C GLN A 24 -57.60 12.99 17.71
N GLN A 25 -58.15 13.40 18.87
CA GLN A 25 -58.05 12.63 20.12
C GLN A 25 -58.91 11.36 20.08
N GLU A 26 -60.12 11.43 19.52
CA GLU A 26 -60.98 10.27 19.32
C GLU A 26 -60.35 9.27 18.36
N VAL A 27 -59.71 9.76 17.29
CA VAL A 27 -59.00 8.91 16.33
C VAL A 27 -57.81 8.20 16.99
N CYS A 28 -57.05 8.86 17.86
CA CYS A 28 -56.00 8.20 18.64
C CYS A 28 -56.54 7.06 19.50
N ARG A 29 -57.67 7.28 20.19
CA ARG A 29 -58.31 6.25 21.03
C ARG A 29 -58.80 5.08 20.20
N LEU A 30 -59.56 5.36 19.13
CA LEU A 30 -60.06 4.34 18.19
C LEU A 30 -58.93 3.53 17.56
N PHE A 31 -57.85 4.19 17.13
CA PHE A 31 -56.71 3.51 16.55
C PHE A 31 -56.01 2.59 17.57
N HIS A 32 -55.91 3.01 18.83
CA HIS A 32 -55.35 2.19 19.90
C HIS A 32 -56.25 1.00 20.27
N GLU A 33 -57.57 1.20 20.32
CA GLU A 33 -58.56 0.14 20.55
C GLU A 33 -58.56 -0.91 19.43
N MET A 34 -58.40 -0.47 18.17
CA MET A 34 -58.34 -1.35 17.00
C MET A 34 -57.00 -2.08 16.84
N HIS A 35 -55.92 -1.52 17.41
CA HIS A 35 -54.56 -2.06 17.33
C HIS A 35 -53.89 -2.11 18.71
N PRO A 36 -54.38 -2.95 19.64
CA PRO A 36 -53.90 -3.00 21.03
C PRO A 36 -52.44 -3.48 21.14
N ASP A 37 -51.97 -4.26 20.17
CA ASP A 37 -50.59 -4.78 20.13
C ASP A 37 -49.55 -3.75 19.66
N ARG A 38 -49.98 -2.52 19.32
CA ARG A 38 -49.10 -1.47 18.78
C ARG A 38 -48.91 -0.30 19.73
N GLU A 39 -47.77 0.36 19.57
CA GLU A 39 -47.47 1.61 20.27
C GLU A 39 -48.54 2.68 19.97
N PRO A 40 -49.04 3.39 21.01
CA PRO A 40 -50.06 4.42 20.84
C PRO A 40 -49.60 5.55 19.92
N VAL A 41 -50.47 5.95 18.98
CA VAL A 41 -50.21 7.08 18.09
C VAL A 41 -50.56 8.39 18.80
N SER A 42 -49.65 9.36 18.78
CA SER A 42 -49.90 10.68 19.38
C SER A 42 -50.86 11.53 18.54
N GLN A 43 -51.63 12.39 19.21
CA GLN A 43 -52.52 13.36 18.55
C GLN A 43 -51.76 14.26 17.56
N SER A 44 -50.53 14.64 17.89
CA SER A 44 -49.67 15.45 17.01
C SER A 44 -49.28 14.71 15.73
N THR A 45 -49.16 13.38 15.79
CA THR A 45 -48.89 12.55 14.61
C THR A 45 -50.12 12.48 13.70
N VAL A 46 -51.30 12.28 14.28
CA VAL A 46 -52.58 12.31 13.53
C VAL A 46 -52.78 13.66 12.85
N SER A 47 -52.58 14.77 13.57
CA SER A 47 -52.67 16.13 13.03
C SER A 47 -51.68 16.37 11.88
N ARG A 48 -50.43 15.88 11.99
CA ARG A 48 -49.44 15.99 10.91
C ARG A 48 -49.85 15.18 9.67
N ILE A 49 -50.41 13.99 9.85
CA ILE A 49 -50.90 13.14 8.75
C ILE A 49 -52.09 13.82 8.05
N GLU A 50 -53.06 14.31 8.82
CA GLU A 50 -54.24 15.02 8.30
C GLU A 50 -53.83 16.27 7.51
N ARG A 51 -52.99 17.13 8.10
CA ARG A 51 -52.49 18.33 7.43
C ARG A 51 -51.77 17.99 6.13
N LYS A 52 -50.88 17.01 6.16
CA LYS A 52 -50.14 16.56 4.98
C LYS A 52 -51.07 16.08 3.87
N TYR A 53 -52.13 15.36 4.22
CA TYR A 53 -53.14 14.92 3.25
C TYR A 53 -53.95 16.09 2.69
N ARG A 54 -54.38 17.04 3.52
CA ARG A 54 -55.10 18.25 3.05
C ARG A 54 -54.25 19.11 2.13
N GLU A 55 -52.95 19.19 2.36
CA GLU A 55 -52.02 19.99 1.56
C GLU A 55 -51.56 19.29 0.27
N LEU A 56 -51.22 18.00 0.33
CA LEU A 56 -50.58 17.27 -0.78
C LEU A 56 -51.48 16.21 -1.45
N GLY A 57 -52.61 15.86 -0.86
CA GLY A 57 -53.51 14.80 -1.33
C GLY A 57 -53.01 13.37 -1.08
N HIS A 58 -51.87 13.18 -0.40
CA HIS A 58 -51.30 11.86 -0.11
C HIS A 58 -50.49 11.80 1.20
N VAL A 59 -50.24 10.59 1.71
CA VAL A 59 -49.50 10.35 2.98
C VAL A 59 -48.08 9.79 2.83
N ARG A 60 -47.63 9.58 1.59
CA ARG A 60 -46.29 9.06 1.25
C ARG A 60 -45.16 9.90 1.82
N ASP A 61 -44.06 9.26 2.20
CA ASP A 61 -42.88 9.97 2.69
C ASP A 61 -42.33 10.93 1.64
N ALA A 62 -41.96 12.13 2.08
CA ALA A 62 -41.33 13.10 1.20
C ALA A 62 -39.92 12.61 0.81
N PRO A 63 -39.44 12.90 -0.42
CA PRO A 63 -38.06 12.63 -0.78
C PRO A 63 -37.15 13.37 0.20
N ARG A 64 -36.28 12.61 0.88
CA ARG A 64 -35.30 13.18 1.81
C ARG A 64 -34.18 13.81 0.98
N GLN A 65 -33.77 15.02 1.35
CA GLN A 65 -32.52 15.57 0.84
C GLN A 65 -31.38 14.68 1.35
N GLY A 66 -30.78 13.92 0.44
CA GLY A 66 -29.63 13.07 0.75
C GLY A 66 -28.38 13.90 1.04
N ARG A 67 -27.28 13.23 1.39
CA ARG A 67 -25.98 13.88 1.53
C ARG A 67 -25.63 14.64 0.23
N PRO A 68 -25.17 15.90 0.30
CA PRO A 68 -24.76 16.66 -0.88
C PRO A 68 -23.76 15.89 -1.72
N LYS A 69 -23.94 15.90 -3.04
CA LYS A 69 -22.99 15.30 -3.98
C LYS A 69 -21.70 16.12 -3.98
N ILE A 70 -20.57 15.43 -4.20
CA ILE A 70 -19.27 16.05 -4.42
C ILE A 70 -19.40 16.98 -5.64
N ASN A 71 -18.88 18.21 -5.51
CA ASN A 71 -18.88 19.22 -6.58
C ASN A 71 -18.15 18.70 -7.83
N GLU A 72 -18.75 18.90 -9.01
CA GLU A 72 -18.19 18.45 -10.30
C GLU A 72 -16.85 19.12 -10.61
N ASN A 73 -16.66 20.39 -10.24
CA ASN A 73 -15.40 21.11 -10.45
C ASN A 73 -14.26 20.46 -9.65
N VAL A 74 -14.51 20.18 -8.37
CA VAL A 74 -13.54 19.48 -7.49
C VAL A 74 -13.24 18.08 -8.03
N GLN A 75 -14.23 17.41 -8.61
CA GLN A 75 -14.02 16.12 -9.24
C GLN A 75 -13.08 16.24 -10.45
N GLN A 76 -13.27 17.27 -11.30
CA GLN A 76 -12.40 17.52 -12.45
C GLN A 76 -10.97 17.85 -12.03
N ASP A 77 -10.78 18.71 -11.04
CA ASP A 77 -9.44 19.09 -10.54
C ASP A 77 -8.64 17.88 -10.03
N VAL A 78 -9.31 16.95 -9.35
CA VAL A 78 -8.69 15.69 -8.88
C VAL A 78 -8.28 14.80 -10.05
N ILE A 79 -9.10 14.71 -11.10
CA ILE A 79 -8.78 13.93 -12.30
C ILE A 79 -7.60 14.56 -13.03
N LEU A 80 -7.62 15.88 -13.23
CA LEU A 80 -6.53 16.63 -13.86
C LEU A 80 -5.21 16.42 -13.13
N SER A 81 -5.22 16.49 -11.79
CA SER A 81 -4.03 16.22 -10.97
C SER A 81 -3.43 14.83 -11.24
N ALA A 82 -4.28 13.82 -11.44
CA ALA A 82 -3.84 12.46 -11.77
C ALA A 82 -3.43 12.29 -13.23
N LEU A 83 -3.93 13.12 -14.15
CA LEU A 83 -3.50 13.12 -15.55
C LEU A 83 -2.12 13.79 -15.71
N GLU A 84 -1.90 14.92 -15.02
CA GLU A 84 -0.63 15.64 -15.04
C GLU A 84 0.48 14.86 -14.35
N ASN A 85 0.16 14.24 -13.21
CA ASN A 85 1.08 13.38 -12.49
C ASN A 85 0.38 12.10 -12.03
N PRO A 86 0.44 11.02 -12.82
CA PRO A 86 -0.20 9.78 -12.46
C PRO A 86 0.38 9.13 -11.21
N HIS A 87 1.61 9.49 -10.80
CA HIS A 87 2.25 9.03 -9.56
C HIS A 87 1.82 9.81 -8.31
N CYS A 88 0.88 10.76 -8.44
CA CYS A 88 0.40 11.54 -7.31
C CYS A 88 -0.13 10.65 -6.18
N THR A 89 0.17 11.02 -4.93
CA THR A 89 -0.43 10.36 -3.78
C THR A 89 -1.75 11.02 -3.42
N VAL A 90 -2.70 10.26 -2.87
CA VAL A 90 -3.96 10.81 -2.33
C VAL A 90 -3.70 11.94 -1.33
N ARG A 91 -2.61 11.86 -0.57
CA ARG A 91 -2.23 12.90 0.41
C ARG A 91 -1.67 14.16 -0.26
N GLN A 92 -1.04 14.03 -1.42
CA GLN A 92 -0.53 15.14 -2.20
C GLN A 92 -1.70 15.89 -2.84
N VAL A 93 -2.55 15.20 -3.60
CA VAL A 93 -3.77 15.79 -4.20
C VAL A 93 -4.68 16.43 -3.15
N SER A 94 -4.82 15.80 -1.97
CA SER A 94 -5.57 16.36 -0.85
C SER A 94 -5.01 17.68 -0.33
N ARG A 95 -3.68 17.83 -0.30
CA ARG A 95 -3.01 19.07 0.12
C ARG A 95 -3.11 20.14 -0.97
N ASP A 96 -2.86 19.76 -2.22
CA ASP A 96 -2.81 20.67 -3.36
C ASP A 96 -4.19 21.29 -3.64
N LEU A 97 -5.26 20.50 -3.52
CA LEU A 97 -6.64 20.94 -3.75
C LEU A 97 -7.39 21.30 -2.45
N ASN A 98 -6.72 21.24 -1.28
CA ASN A 98 -7.31 21.50 0.04
C ASN A 98 -8.63 20.74 0.30
N ILE A 99 -8.66 19.44 -0.03
CA ILE A 99 -9.82 18.56 0.15
C ILE A 99 -9.48 17.39 1.07
N GLY A 100 -10.49 16.82 1.73
CA GLY A 100 -10.30 15.64 2.57
C GLY A 100 -9.78 14.43 1.76
N LYS A 101 -8.82 13.69 2.33
CA LYS A 101 -8.24 12.46 1.73
C LYS A 101 -9.30 11.43 1.34
N SER A 102 -10.36 11.32 2.15
CA SER A 102 -11.50 10.44 1.87
C SER A 102 -12.29 10.89 0.64
N SER A 103 -12.44 12.20 0.43
CA SER A 103 -13.08 12.76 -0.76
C SER A 103 -12.28 12.43 -2.02
N VAL A 104 -10.97 12.62 -2.01
CA VAL A 104 -10.07 12.22 -3.13
C VAL A 104 -10.22 10.73 -3.43
N SER A 105 -10.18 9.87 -2.42
CA SER A 105 -10.32 8.42 -2.60
C SER A 105 -11.71 8.04 -3.16
N ASN A 106 -12.77 8.69 -2.69
CA ASN A 106 -14.12 8.46 -3.20
C ASN A 106 -14.26 8.93 -4.65
N ILE A 107 -13.62 10.04 -5.01
CA ILE A 107 -13.57 10.53 -6.40
C ILE A 107 -12.87 9.51 -7.28
N PHE A 108 -11.66 9.06 -6.94
CA PHE A 108 -10.94 8.03 -7.72
C PHE A 108 -11.78 6.76 -7.89
N LYS A 109 -12.46 6.28 -6.84
CA LYS A 109 -13.37 5.13 -6.94
C LYS A 109 -14.54 5.40 -7.90
N LYS A 110 -15.16 6.59 -7.82
CA LYS A 110 -16.29 6.97 -8.69
C LYS A 110 -15.88 7.02 -10.16
N VAL A 111 -14.67 7.49 -10.46
CA VAL A 111 -14.12 7.54 -11.83
C VAL A 111 -13.40 6.26 -12.24
N LYS A 112 -13.45 5.20 -11.43
CA LYS A 112 -12.80 3.90 -11.66
C LYS A 112 -11.27 3.99 -11.85
N TYR A 113 -10.62 4.94 -11.19
CA TYR A 113 -9.15 4.98 -11.14
C TYR A 113 -8.66 3.98 -10.09
N HIS A 114 -7.70 3.16 -10.49
CA HIS A 114 -7.09 2.13 -9.67
C HIS A 114 -5.61 2.43 -9.42
N PRO A 115 -5.09 2.15 -8.22
CA PRO A 115 -3.68 2.28 -7.94
C PRO A 115 -2.94 1.03 -8.45
N TYR A 116 -2.10 1.20 -9.46
CA TYR A 116 -1.27 0.13 -10.00
C TYR A 116 0.16 0.21 -9.47
N ARG A 117 0.84 -0.94 -9.42
CA ARG A 117 2.26 -1.02 -9.06
C ARG A 117 3.10 -0.98 -10.32
N VAL A 118 4.18 -0.21 -10.30
CA VAL A 118 5.24 -0.33 -11.30
C VAL A 118 5.87 -1.73 -11.17
N ARG A 119 5.92 -2.47 -12.27
CA ARG A 119 6.64 -3.75 -12.36
C ARG A 119 8.02 -3.45 -12.93
N LEU A 120 9.05 -3.77 -12.16
CA LEU A 120 10.39 -3.92 -12.69
C LEU A 120 10.50 -5.37 -13.15
N ILE A 121 10.61 -5.59 -14.45
CA ILE A 121 10.78 -6.92 -15.04
C ILE A 121 12.22 -6.94 -15.54
N HIS A 122 13.00 -7.96 -15.16
CA HIS A 122 14.29 -8.20 -15.79
C HIS A 122 14.02 -8.73 -17.20
N GLU A 123 14.78 -8.25 -18.18
CA GLU A 123 14.78 -8.89 -19.50
C GLU A 123 15.21 -10.34 -19.31
N LEU A 124 14.32 -11.28 -19.66
CA LEU A 124 14.59 -12.70 -19.66
C LEU A 124 14.95 -13.08 -21.10
N ALA A 125 16.06 -13.79 -21.28
CA ALA A 125 16.38 -14.42 -22.55
C ALA A 125 15.49 -15.66 -22.77
N GLU A 126 15.29 -16.07 -24.02
CA GLU A 126 14.46 -17.25 -24.35
C GLU A 126 14.96 -18.53 -23.64
N ASP A 127 16.28 -18.69 -23.52
CA ASP A 127 16.92 -19.83 -22.84
C ASP A 127 16.76 -19.82 -21.30
N ASP A 128 16.37 -18.69 -20.69
CA ASP A 128 16.35 -18.59 -19.23
C ASP A 128 15.25 -19.48 -18.62
N PHE A 129 14.19 -19.78 -19.36
CA PHE A 129 13.12 -20.67 -18.88
C PHE A 129 13.62 -22.09 -18.69
N ASP A 130 14.35 -22.63 -19.66
CA ASP A 130 14.88 -23.98 -19.62
C ASP A 130 15.95 -24.10 -18.54
N ARG A 131 16.91 -23.16 -18.50
CA ARG A 131 17.97 -23.13 -17.47
C ARG A 131 17.43 -23.07 -16.05
N ARG A 132 16.36 -22.29 -15.83
CA ARG A 132 15.71 -22.19 -14.51
C ARG A 132 14.99 -23.47 -14.14
N THR A 133 14.37 -24.15 -15.10
CA THR A 133 13.68 -25.42 -14.89
C THR A 133 14.69 -26.53 -14.54
N GLU A 134 15.78 -26.64 -15.31
CA GLU A 134 16.87 -27.58 -15.03
C GLU A 134 17.49 -27.35 -13.65
N PHE A 135 17.72 -26.09 -13.28
CA PHE A 135 18.24 -25.76 -11.94
C PHE A 135 17.27 -26.19 -10.83
N CYS A 136 15.96 -25.98 -11.01
CA CYS A 136 14.96 -26.43 -10.05
C CYS A 136 14.96 -27.96 -9.89
N GLU A 137 15.01 -28.70 -11.00
CA GLU A 137 15.08 -30.18 -11.00
C GLU A 137 16.35 -30.67 -10.30
N TYR A 138 17.51 -30.11 -10.66
CA TYR A 138 18.79 -30.39 -10.02
C TYR A 138 18.72 -30.19 -8.50
N MET A 139 18.19 -29.04 -8.05
CA MET A 139 18.09 -28.72 -6.62
C MET A 139 17.15 -29.67 -5.87
N MET A 140 16.04 -30.08 -6.50
CA MET A 140 15.09 -31.03 -5.91
C MET A 140 15.72 -32.41 -5.73
N ASP A 141 16.42 -32.91 -6.76
CA ASP A 141 17.06 -34.23 -6.71
C ASP A 141 18.14 -34.29 -5.63
N HIS A 142 18.98 -33.26 -5.53
CA HIS A 142 20.05 -33.20 -4.53
C HIS A 142 19.50 -33.10 -3.10
N ASN A 143 18.37 -32.42 -2.92
CA ASN A 143 17.70 -32.37 -1.62
C ASN A 143 17.04 -33.71 -1.25
N ASN A 144 16.48 -34.43 -2.22
CA ASN A 144 15.91 -35.76 -1.98
C ASN A 144 16.99 -36.79 -1.63
N GLN A 145 18.17 -36.69 -2.23
CA GLN A 145 19.29 -37.60 -1.96
C GLN A 145 20.01 -37.29 -0.63
N ASN A 146 20.03 -36.03 -0.22
CA ASN A 146 20.68 -35.59 1.02
C ASN A 146 19.77 -34.63 1.79
N ASN A 147 19.16 -35.15 2.86
CA ASN A 147 18.21 -34.43 3.71
C ASN A 147 18.79 -33.16 4.39
N GLY A 148 20.12 -32.98 4.35
CA GLY A 148 20.83 -31.80 4.86
C GLY A 148 21.41 -30.88 3.77
N PHE A 149 21.16 -31.16 2.49
CA PHE A 149 21.77 -30.43 1.36
C PHE A 149 21.49 -28.92 1.42
N ILE A 150 20.22 -28.52 1.51
CA ILE A 150 19.83 -27.10 1.58
C ILE A 150 20.44 -26.42 2.81
N ALA A 151 20.55 -27.13 3.93
CA ALA A 151 21.15 -26.60 5.15
C ALA A 151 22.67 -26.41 5.06
N ASN A 152 23.32 -26.93 4.02
CA ASN A 152 24.75 -26.71 3.76
C ASN A 152 25.00 -25.63 2.70
N ILE A 153 23.96 -25.10 2.07
CA ILE A 153 24.08 -24.04 1.06
C ILE A 153 24.24 -22.69 1.77
N LEU A 154 25.30 -21.97 1.43
CA LEU A 154 25.45 -20.55 1.74
C LEU A 154 24.91 -19.75 0.56
N PHE A 155 23.73 -19.18 0.72
CA PHE A 155 23.19 -18.23 -0.25
C PHE A 155 23.85 -16.89 -0.05
N SER A 156 24.31 -16.24 -1.12
CA SER A 156 24.85 -14.90 -1.04
C SER A 156 24.24 -14.01 -2.10
N ASP A 157 24.08 -12.73 -1.78
CA ASP A 157 23.58 -11.75 -2.72
C ASP A 157 24.25 -10.39 -2.51
N GLU A 158 24.20 -9.55 -3.53
CA GLU A 158 24.64 -8.16 -3.50
C GLU A 158 23.42 -7.25 -3.67
N ALA A 159 23.24 -6.32 -2.74
CA ALA A 159 22.19 -5.32 -2.79
C ALA A 159 22.78 -3.92 -2.92
N THR A 160 22.33 -3.18 -3.93
CA THR A 160 22.68 -1.77 -4.13
C THR A 160 21.61 -0.86 -3.53
N PHE A 161 22.01 0.00 -2.60
CA PHE A 161 21.18 1.05 -2.00
C PHE A 161 21.58 2.41 -2.55
N PHE A 162 20.62 3.17 -3.09
CA PHE A 162 20.88 4.50 -3.61
C PHE A 162 20.50 5.56 -2.58
N LEU A 163 21.39 6.54 -2.34
CA LEU A 163 21.17 7.60 -1.35
C LEU A 163 20.17 8.68 -1.81
N ASN A 164 19.85 8.72 -3.11
CA ASN A 164 19.00 9.75 -3.72
C ASN A 164 17.49 9.44 -3.69
N GLY A 165 17.03 8.50 -2.85
CA GLY A 165 15.59 8.23 -2.72
C GLY A 165 14.96 7.66 -3.99
N HIS A 166 15.61 6.63 -4.56
CA HIS A 166 15.11 5.86 -5.69
C HIS A 166 13.64 5.45 -5.53
N VAL A 167 12.99 5.17 -6.66
CA VAL A 167 11.63 4.60 -6.78
C VAL A 167 11.46 3.46 -5.79
N ASN A 168 10.93 3.77 -4.61
CA ASN A 168 10.61 2.75 -3.63
C ASN A 168 9.41 1.99 -4.19
N ARG A 169 9.65 0.77 -4.69
CA ARG A 169 8.62 -0.10 -5.30
C ARG A 169 7.39 -0.30 -4.42
N GLN A 170 7.49 -0.09 -3.10
CA GLN A 170 6.33 -0.17 -2.21
C GLN A 170 5.47 1.10 -2.27
N ASN A 171 6.11 2.26 -2.46
CA ASN A 171 5.48 3.59 -2.43
C ASN A 171 5.12 4.13 -3.82
N THR A 172 5.75 3.63 -4.88
CA THR A 172 5.45 4.07 -6.25
C THR A 172 4.20 3.36 -6.75
N ARG A 173 3.10 4.07 -6.69
CA ARG A 173 1.83 3.71 -7.33
C ARG A 173 1.50 4.76 -8.38
N TYR A 174 0.70 4.39 -9.34
CA TYR A 174 0.09 5.34 -10.24
C TYR A 174 -1.40 5.07 -10.40
N TRP A 175 -2.16 6.13 -10.63
CA TRP A 175 -3.61 6.08 -10.75
C TRP A 175 -4.02 6.13 -12.22
N SER A 176 -4.75 5.12 -12.67
CA SER A 176 -5.29 5.06 -14.04
C SER A 176 -6.58 4.27 -14.07
N GLN A 177 -7.43 4.49 -15.09
CA GLN A 177 -8.64 3.66 -15.31
C GLN A 177 -8.29 2.27 -15.82
N GLU A 178 -7.28 2.20 -16.69
CA GLU A 178 -6.75 0.97 -17.26
C GLU A 178 -5.28 0.84 -16.91
N ASN A 179 -4.78 -0.40 -16.82
CA ASN A 179 -3.38 -0.64 -16.52
C ASN A 179 -2.52 -0.25 -17.74
N PRO A 180 -1.73 0.84 -17.69
CA PRO A 180 -0.84 1.26 -18.76
C PRO A 180 0.43 0.39 -18.85
N HIS A 181 0.59 -0.61 -17.96
CA HIS A 181 1.75 -1.51 -17.93
C HIS A 181 3.07 -0.73 -17.86
N TRP A 182 3.08 0.34 -17.05
CA TRP A 182 4.21 1.25 -17.04
C TRP A 182 5.52 0.55 -16.69
N MET A 183 6.47 0.69 -17.62
CA MET A 183 7.86 0.30 -17.51
C MET A 183 8.68 1.59 -17.46
N GLN A 184 9.65 1.66 -16.56
CA GLN A 184 10.51 2.83 -16.42
C GLN A 184 11.94 2.43 -16.75
N GLU A 185 12.45 2.95 -17.86
CA GLU A 185 13.87 2.87 -18.21
C GLU A 185 14.67 3.81 -17.31
N TYR A 186 15.86 3.37 -16.90
CA TYR A 186 16.70 4.11 -15.97
C TYR A 186 17.99 4.57 -16.62
N HIS A 187 18.17 5.89 -16.71
CA HIS A 187 19.41 6.52 -17.12
C HIS A 187 19.82 7.59 -16.10
N THR A 188 20.74 7.24 -15.20
CA THR A 188 21.67 8.23 -14.64
C THR A 188 23.03 7.57 -14.51
N GLN A 189 24.05 8.20 -15.09
CA GLN A 189 25.40 7.62 -15.19
C GLN A 189 26.14 7.55 -13.84
N HIS A 190 25.76 8.34 -12.81
CA HIS A 190 26.53 8.43 -11.55
C HIS A 190 25.69 8.66 -10.26
N PRO A 191 24.73 7.80 -9.89
CA PRO A 191 24.06 7.92 -8.60
C PRO A 191 25.01 7.49 -7.45
N GLN A 192 25.01 8.24 -6.33
CA GLN A 192 25.68 7.81 -5.10
C GLN A 192 24.98 6.56 -4.57
N LYS A 193 25.73 5.44 -4.53
CA LYS A 193 25.23 4.12 -4.18
C LYS A 193 26.12 3.45 -3.14
N VAL A 194 25.51 2.62 -2.30
CA VAL A 194 26.18 1.72 -1.35
C VAL A 194 25.86 0.31 -1.78
N ASN A 195 26.89 -0.49 -2.07
CA ASN A 195 26.74 -1.92 -2.31
C ASN A 195 26.98 -2.68 -1.01
N VAL A 196 26.06 -3.58 -0.69
CA VAL A 196 26.14 -4.44 0.49
C VAL A 196 26.12 -5.88 0.02
N TRP A 197 27.11 -6.65 0.45
CA TRP A 197 27.14 -8.09 0.27
C TRP A 197 26.69 -8.79 1.55
N ALA A 198 25.87 -9.83 1.42
CA ALA A 198 25.47 -10.65 2.56
C ALA A 198 25.37 -12.13 2.16
N GLY A 199 25.74 -13.00 3.09
CA GLY A 199 25.54 -14.44 3.00
C GLY A 199 24.59 -14.92 4.10
N ILE A 200 23.69 -15.84 3.76
CA ILE A 200 22.78 -16.51 4.68
C ILE A 200 22.86 -18.03 4.52
N ASN A 201 22.93 -18.73 5.63
CA ASN A 201 22.92 -20.19 5.68
C ASN A 201 22.01 -20.61 6.85
N PHE A 202 21.22 -21.67 6.65
CA PHE A 202 20.29 -22.19 7.65
C PHE A 202 20.97 -22.64 8.96
N LYS A 203 22.26 -22.99 8.93
CA LYS A 203 23.00 -23.43 10.12
C LYS A 203 23.58 -22.30 10.98
N PHE A 204 23.74 -21.09 10.43
CA PHE A 204 24.38 -19.98 11.12
C PHE A 204 23.42 -18.79 11.25
N HIS A 205 22.85 -18.60 12.44
CA HIS A 205 22.21 -17.34 12.86
C HIS A 205 23.26 -16.33 13.39
N GLN A 206 24.32 -16.07 12.62
CA GLN A 206 25.26 -14.99 12.95
C GLN A 206 24.83 -13.72 12.20
N PRO A 207 24.93 -12.52 12.81
CA PRO A 207 24.47 -11.28 12.18
C PRO A 207 25.28 -11.00 10.91
N PRO A 208 24.66 -10.36 9.89
CA PRO A 208 25.32 -10.07 8.63
C PRO A 208 26.52 -9.13 8.88
N LEU A 209 27.72 -9.61 8.55
CA LEU A 209 28.91 -8.78 8.42
C LEU A 209 28.75 -7.90 7.18
N ALA A 210 28.07 -6.75 7.32
CA ALA A 210 28.03 -5.74 6.29
C ALA A 210 29.41 -5.09 6.16
N ARG A 211 30.19 -5.50 5.16
CA ARG A 211 31.41 -4.81 4.75
C ARG A 211 31.19 -4.13 3.41
N TYR A 212 31.77 -2.94 3.25
CA TYR A 212 31.96 -2.30 1.96
C TYR A 212 32.80 -3.24 1.08
N VAL A 213 32.27 -3.62 -0.08
CA VAL A 213 33.00 -4.43 -1.06
C VAL A 213 33.15 -3.57 -2.32
N ASN A 214 34.37 -3.12 -2.60
CA ASN A 214 34.79 -2.73 -3.94
C ASN A 214 35.29 -3.98 -4.69
N GLU A 215 35.35 -3.96 -6.02
CA GLU A 215 35.69 -5.12 -6.87
C GLU A 215 36.99 -5.84 -6.46
N GLU A 216 37.94 -5.13 -5.84
CA GLU A 216 39.20 -5.69 -5.32
C GLU A 216 39.06 -6.50 -4.02
N LEU A 217 37.94 -6.40 -3.30
CA LEU A 217 37.73 -7.04 -1.99
C LEU A 217 36.92 -8.34 -2.06
N TYR A 218 36.35 -8.71 -3.21
CA TYR A 218 35.43 -9.86 -3.32
C TYR A 218 36.08 -11.19 -2.89
N ALA A 219 37.30 -11.45 -3.38
CA ALA A 219 38.08 -12.62 -2.98
C ALA A 219 38.47 -12.57 -1.48
N GLY A 220 38.77 -11.37 -0.96
CA GLY A 220 39.11 -11.16 0.45
C GLY A 220 37.93 -11.43 1.40
N VAL A 221 36.71 -11.04 1.02
CA VAL A 221 35.49 -11.26 1.82
C VAL A 221 35.17 -12.75 1.92
N ILE A 222 35.25 -13.50 0.82
CA ILE A 222 35.04 -14.95 0.80
C ILE A 222 36.08 -15.66 1.68
N CYS A 223 37.37 -15.30 1.56
CA CYS A 223 38.43 -15.87 2.38
C CYS A 223 38.25 -15.59 3.89
N ILE A 224 37.87 -14.36 4.24
CA ILE A 224 37.64 -13.96 5.65
C ILE A 224 36.43 -14.70 6.24
N TRP A 225 35.36 -14.92 5.45
CA TRP A 225 34.18 -15.64 5.92
C TRP A 225 34.42 -17.16 6.02
N HIS A 226 35.17 -17.74 5.09
CA HIS A 226 35.58 -19.15 5.17
C HIS A 226 36.47 -19.40 6.40
N GLN A 227 37.39 -18.49 6.71
CA GLN A 227 38.19 -18.54 7.94
C GLN A 227 37.33 -18.36 9.20
N ALA A 228 36.36 -17.44 9.21
CA ALA A 228 35.44 -17.25 10.33
C ALA A 228 34.48 -18.43 10.56
N SER A 229 34.10 -19.14 9.49
CA SER A 229 33.23 -20.33 9.57
C SER A 229 33.95 -21.56 10.13
N ASN A 230 35.28 -21.63 9.97
CA ASN A 230 36.13 -22.70 10.49
C ASN A 230 36.75 -22.38 11.87
N CYS A 231 36.63 -21.14 12.35
CA CYS A 231 37.17 -20.70 13.65
C CYS A 231 36.06 -20.21 14.57
N ALA A 232 35.49 -21.10 15.37
CA ALA A 232 35.00 -20.76 16.69
C ALA A 232 35.40 -21.87 17.67
N PRO A 233 35.85 -21.58 18.91
CA PRO A 233 35.94 -20.29 19.58
C PRO A 233 37.40 -19.85 19.81
N LEU A 234 37.66 -18.54 19.77
CA LEU A 234 38.56 -17.83 20.70
C LEU A 234 38.65 -16.35 20.25
N GLU A 235 38.17 -15.48 21.14
CA GLU A 235 38.48 -14.06 21.28
C GLU A 235 38.53 -13.17 20.01
N TYR A 236 37.55 -12.25 19.96
CA TYR A 236 37.54 -11.08 19.09
C TYR A 236 38.86 -10.28 19.20
N LEU A 237 39.78 -10.48 18.25
CA LEU A 237 40.92 -9.58 18.05
C LEU A 237 40.50 -8.43 17.13
N TYR A 238 40.24 -7.29 17.76
CA TYR A 238 40.12 -5.99 17.12
C TYR A 238 41.48 -5.57 16.54
N LYS A 239 41.61 -5.45 15.22
CA LYS A 239 42.68 -4.66 14.58
C LYS A 239 42.07 -3.60 13.68
N SER A 240 41.87 -2.43 14.25
CA SER A 240 41.69 -1.16 13.56
C SER A 240 43.01 -0.74 12.92
N SER A 241 43.12 -0.77 11.59
CA SER A 241 44.12 0.01 10.86
C SER A 241 43.58 1.43 10.64
N ARG A 242 43.95 2.36 11.53
CA ARG A 242 43.92 3.80 11.24
C ARG A 242 45.34 4.28 10.95
N SER A 243 45.48 4.86 9.78
CA SER A 243 46.59 5.69 9.30
C SER A 243 47.16 6.64 10.36
N ARG A 244 48.50 6.75 10.43
CA ARG A 244 49.20 7.97 10.84
C ARG A 244 50.19 8.38 9.76
N VAL A 245 49.90 9.53 9.16
CA VAL A 245 50.87 10.41 8.51
C VAL A 245 51.71 11.05 9.61
N GLY A 246 53.04 11.13 9.42
CA GLY A 246 53.88 12.10 10.15
C GLY A 246 55.28 11.65 10.56
N SER A 247 56.26 12.11 9.77
CA SER A 247 57.64 12.55 10.12
C SER A 247 58.69 11.57 10.69
N GLY A 248 59.85 11.53 10.01
CA GLY A 248 61.10 11.03 10.58
C GLY A 248 62.11 10.57 9.52
N LYS A 249 63.03 11.46 9.15
CA LYS A 249 64.12 11.25 8.18
C LYS A 249 65.00 10.04 8.54
N CYS A 250 65.45 9.27 7.55
CA CYS A 250 66.87 8.95 7.42
C CYS A 250 67.20 8.57 5.97
N ALA A 251 68.20 9.24 5.42
CA ALA A 251 68.74 9.03 4.10
C ALA A 251 69.77 7.90 4.13
N THR A 252 69.75 7.04 3.11
CA THR A 252 70.98 6.41 2.63
C THR A 252 70.87 6.17 1.13
N THR A 253 71.58 7.02 0.41
CA THR A 253 72.00 6.94 -0.98
C THR A 253 72.85 5.69 -1.20
N GLN A 254 72.53 4.82 -2.17
CA GLN A 254 73.37 4.04 -3.12
C GLN A 254 72.36 3.23 -3.97
N GLY A 255 72.40 3.03 -5.29
CA GLY A 255 73.34 3.23 -6.37
C GLY A 255 72.86 2.31 -7.50
N ARG A 256 72.64 2.87 -8.70
CA ARG A 256 72.41 2.30 -10.05
C ARG A 256 72.33 0.76 -10.21
N HIS A 257 71.36 0.28 -10.98
CA HIS A 257 71.57 -0.27 -12.34
C HIS A 257 70.25 -0.80 -12.96
N TYR A 258 69.88 -0.27 -14.12
CA TYR A 258 68.99 -0.94 -15.07
C TYR A 258 69.84 -1.72 -16.06
N PRO A 259 69.35 -2.86 -16.56
CA PRO A 259 69.60 -3.26 -17.92
C PRO A 259 68.29 -3.41 -18.70
N THR A 260 68.27 -2.72 -19.84
CA THR A 260 67.38 -2.95 -20.97
C THR A 260 67.81 -4.23 -21.68
N LEU A 261 66.86 -5.11 -21.98
CA LEU A 261 66.51 -5.59 -23.32
C LEU A 261 65.15 -6.30 -23.23
#